data_AF-A0AA96JL92-F1
#
_entry.id   AF-A0AA96JL92-F1
#
_cell.length_a   1.000
_cell.length_b   1.000
_cell.length_c   1.000
_cell.angle_alpha   90.00
_cell.angle_beta   90.00
_cell.angle_gamma   90.00
#
_symmetry.space_group_name_H-M   'P 1'
#
loop_
_entity.id
_entity.type
_entity.pdbx_description
1 polymer ?
#
loop_
_entity_poly.entity_id
_entity_poly.type
_entity_poly.pdbx_seq_one_letter_code
_entity_poly.pdbx_strand_id
1 'polypeptide(L)'
;MSHTFEELVAKQLAADEAHTRVEQLREKYGPPAQERWTGTQSETYETAWRAWRDLARDLQAALNEYASDEGRPRTDVEEEVARAARAVREGGDGGPEEA
;
A
#
# COMPACT_ATOMS: atom_id res chain seq x y z
N MET A 1 -17.40 -12.59 2.94
CA MET A 1 -17.64 -12.38 1.51
C MET A 1 -16.30 -12.60 0.84
N SER A 2 -16.23 -13.36 -0.24
CA SER A 2 -14.97 -13.52 -0.96
C SER A 2 -14.52 -12.15 -1.48
N HIS A 3 -13.27 -11.78 -1.19
CA HIS A 3 -12.68 -10.56 -1.73
C HIS A 3 -12.65 -10.63 -3.26
N THR A 4 -12.63 -9.48 -3.92
CA THR A 4 -12.43 -9.43 -5.38
C THR A 4 -11.02 -8.98 -5.70
N PHE A 5 -10.52 -9.34 -6.89
CA PHE A 5 -9.20 -8.87 -7.33
C PHE A 5 -9.11 -7.33 -7.33
N GLU A 6 -10.14 -6.63 -7.81
CA GLU A 6 -10.21 -5.17 -7.84
C GLU A 6 -10.14 -4.57 -6.42
N GLU A 7 -10.81 -5.21 -5.45
CA GLU A 7 -10.73 -4.81 -4.04
C GLU A 7 -9.31 -4.96 -3.50
N LEU A 8 -8.61 -6.04 -3.84
CA LEU A 8 -7.21 -6.24 -3.43
C LEU A 8 -6.30 -5.16 -4.02
N VAL A 9 -6.50 -4.79 -5.29
CA VAL A 9 -5.78 -3.69 -5.94
C VAL A 9 -6.05 -2.36 -5.24
N ALA A 10 -7.31 -2.06 -4.91
CA ALA A 10 -7.65 -0.85 -4.16
C ALA A 10 -7.02 -0.80 -2.77
N LYS A 11 -7.00 -1.93 -2.04
CA LYS A 11 -6.34 -2.06 -0.74
C LYS A 11 -4.82 -1.88 -0.84
N GLN A 12 -4.19 -2.46 -1.87
CA GLN A 12 -2.76 -2.26 -2.16
C GLN A 12 -2.44 -0.79 -2.43
N LEU A 13 -3.27 -0.11 -3.23
CA LEU A 13 -3.10 1.33 -3.50
C LEU A 13 -3.19 2.15 -2.22
N ALA A 14 -4.21 1.91 -1.38
CA ALA A 14 -4.36 2.60 -0.10
C ALA A 14 -3.17 2.38 0.84
N ALA A 15 -2.67 1.13 0.93
CA ALA A 15 -1.49 0.81 1.72
C ALA A 15 -0.22 1.50 1.16
N ASP A 16 -0.04 1.53 -0.17
CA ASP A 16 1.10 2.18 -0.82
C ASP A 16 1.07 3.70 -0.60
N GLU A 17 -0.09 4.35 -0.74
CA GLU A 17 -0.25 5.79 -0.46
C GLU A 17 0.05 6.13 1.01
N ALA A 18 -0.47 5.33 1.95
CA ALA A 18 -0.18 5.50 3.36
C ALA A 18 1.31 5.31 3.67
N HIS A 19 1.97 4.35 3.01
CA HIS A 19 3.41 4.15 3.13
C HIS A 19 4.20 5.36 2.62
N THR A 20 3.86 5.86 1.43
CA THR A 20 4.47 7.07 0.86
C THR A 20 4.34 8.26 1.82
N ARG A 21 3.19 8.39 2.51
CA ARG A 21 3.03 9.45 3.52
C ARG A 21 3.99 9.31 4.69
N VAL A 22 4.23 8.08 5.17
CA VAL A 22 5.21 7.78 6.24
C VAL A 22 6.63 8.15 5.78
N GLU A 23 6.99 7.78 4.55
CA GLU A 23 8.30 8.10 3.96
C GLU A 23 8.51 9.61 3.84
N GLN A 24 7.52 10.34 3.32
CA GLN A 24 7.56 11.81 3.22
C GLN A 24 7.71 12.48 4.59
N LEU A 25 7.05 11.96 5.64
CA LEU A 25 7.21 12.49 7.00
C LEU A 25 8.63 12.25 7.52
N ARG A 26 9.20 11.07 7.25
CA ARG A 26 10.58 10.74 7.61
C ARG A 26 11.59 11.62 6.88
N GLU A 27 11.38 11.88 5.59
CA GLU A 27 12.21 12.80 4.80
C GLU A 27 12.10 14.24 5.34
N LYS A 28 10.88 14.69 5.65
CA LYS A 28 10.62 16.05 6.15
C LYS A 28 11.21 16.30 7.53
N TYR A 29 11.15 15.33 8.44
CA TYR A 29 11.63 15.49 9.82
C TYR A 29 13.11 15.14 9.99
N GLY A 30 13.75 14.63 8.94
CA GLY A 30 15.13 14.17 8.98
C GLY A 30 15.29 12.80 9.66
N PRO A 31 16.47 12.17 9.54
CA PRO A 31 16.72 10.87 10.12
C PRO A 31 16.54 10.94 11.66
N PRO A 32 15.71 10.09 12.28
CA PRO A 32 15.46 10.14 13.72
C PRO A 32 16.73 9.89 14.56
N ALA A 33 17.79 9.33 13.95
CA ALA A 33 19.10 9.15 14.58
C ALA A 33 19.96 10.43 14.60
N GLN A 34 19.62 11.45 13.81
CA GLN A 34 20.39 12.70 13.66
C GLN A 34 19.62 13.91 14.19
N GLU A 35 18.29 13.92 14.09
CA GLU A 35 17.43 15.03 14.52
C GLU A 35 16.54 14.60 15.70
N ARG A 36 16.52 15.39 16.80
CA ARG A 36 15.56 15.14 17.89
C ARG A 36 14.20 15.69 17.48
N TRP A 37 13.30 14.81 17.05
CA TRP A 37 11.93 15.18 16.73
C TRP A 37 11.21 15.77 17.94
N THR A 38 10.39 16.80 17.68
CA THR A 38 9.45 17.34 18.66
C THR A 38 8.34 16.33 18.97
N GLY A 39 7.67 16.46 20.13
CA GLY A 39 6.56 15.57 20.50
C GLY A 39 5.48 15.48 19.43
N THR A 40 5.10 16.62 18.84
CA THR A 40 4.10 16.69 17.76
C THR A 40 4.56 16.02 16.47
N GLN A 41 5.86 16.10 16.11
CA GLN A 41 6.41 15.41 14.93
C GLN A 41 6.39 13.90 15.13
N SER A 42 6.81 13.43 16.31
CA SER A 42 6.75 12.02 16.66
C SER A 42 5.31 11.49 16.64
N GLU A 43 4.35 12.22 17.23
CA GLU A 43 2.94 11.83 17.23
C GLU A 43 2.35 11.78 15.81
N THR A 44 2.70 12.76 14.96
CA THR A 44 2.25 12.79 13.57
C THR A 44 2.79 11.59 12.78
N TYR A 45 4.07 11.27 12.95
CA TYR A 45 4.70 10.12 12.32
C TYR A 45 4.10 8.81 12.81
N GLU A 46 3.95 8.62 14.12
CA GLU A 46 3.38 7.41 14.71
C GLU A 46 1.93 7.19 14.24
N THR A 47 1.14 8.24 14.11
CA THR A 47 -0.23 8.17 13.58
C THR A 47 -0.25 7.69 12.13
N ALA A 48 0.59 8.27 11.28
CA ALA A 48 0.70 7.84 9.87
C ALA A 48 1.20 6.39 9.77
N TRP A 49 2.19 6.02 10.59
CA TRP A 49 2.74 4.66 10.61
C TRP A 49 1.72 3.63 11.07
N ARG A 50 0.91 3.94 12.09
CA ARG A 50 -0.19 3.07 12.53
C ARG A 50 -1.24 2.89 11.44
N ALA A 51 -1.67 3.98 10.81
CA ALA A 51 -2.64 3.93 9.72
C ALA A 51 -2.15 3.04 8.57
N TRP A 52 -0.89 3.20 8.14
CA TRP A 52 -0.28 2.34 7.13
C TRP A 52 -0.26 0.86 7.57
N ARG A 53 0.14 0.58 8.81
CA ARG A 53 0.19 -0.80 9.32
C ARG A 53 -1.16 -1.47 9.34
N ASP A 54 -2.22 -0.74 9.67
CA ASP A 54 -3.55 -1.31 9.73
C ASP A 54 -4.08 -1.62 8.32
N LEU A 55 -3.82 -0.76 7.34
CA LEU A 55 -4.10 -1.04 5.93
C LEU A 55 -3.29 -2.23 5.40
N ALA A 56 -2.01 -2.32 5.72
CA ALA A 56 -1.15 -3.43 5.30
C ALA A 56 -1.62 -4.77 5.89
N ARG A 57 -2.10 -4.78 7.14
CA ARG A 57 -2.67 -5.97 7.78
C ARG A 57 -3.98 -6.40 7.12
N ASP A 58 -4.86 -5.46 6.85
CA ASP A 58 -6.14 -5.71 6.17
C ASP A 58 -5.91 -6.29 4.77
N LEU A 59 -4.98 -5.71 4.01
CA LEU A 59 -4.56 -6.24 2.71
C LEU A 59 -4.02 -7.67 2.80
N GLN A 60 -3.13 -7.94 3.77
CA GLN A 60 -2.57 -9.29 3.95
C GLN A 60 -3.65 -10.33 4.29
N ALA A 61 -4.63 -9.97 5.11
CA ALA A 61 -5.77 -10.83 5.42
C ALA A 61 -6.59 -11.10 4.14
N ALA A 62 -6.92 -10.05 3.39
CA ALA A 62 -7.72 -10.15 2.18
C ALA A 62 -7.04 -11.00 1.09
N LEU A 63 -5.72 -10.83 0.88
CA LEU A 63 -4.93 -11.64 -0.04
C LEU A 63 -4.93 -13.12 0.34
N ASN A 64 -4.82 -13.41 1.63
CA ASN A 64 -4.81 -14.77 2.12
C ASN A 64 -6.18 -15.45 1.93
N GLU A 65 -7.26 -14.74 2.24
CA GLU A 65 -8.63 -15.23 2.01
C GLU A 65 -8.89 -15.44 0.52
N TYR A 66 -8.57 -14.46 -0.33
CA TYR A 66 -8.72 -14.58 -1.79
C TYR A 66 -7.93 -15.74 -2.39
N ALA A 67 -6.65 -15.87 -2.02
CA ALA A 67 -5.82 -16.96 -2.53
C ALA A 67 -6.34 -18.33 -2.12
N SER A 68 -6.86 -18.45 -0.89
CA SER A 68 -7.50 -19.67 -0.40
C SER A 68 -8.79 -19.98 -1.18
N ASP A 69 -9.64 -18.99 -1.41
CA ASP A 69 -10.91 -19.14 -2.13
C ASP A 69 -10.68 -19.52 -3.61
N GLU A 70 -9.68 -18.93 -4.25
CA GLU A 70 -9.30 -19.20 -5.65
C GLU A 70 -8.44 -20.48 -5.80
N GLY A 71 -7.98 -21.07 -4.70
CA GLY A 71 -7.06 -22.23 -4.72
C GLY A 71 -5.69 -21.93 -5.33
N ARG A 72 -5.24 -20.67 -5.24
CA ARG A 72 -4.01 -20.16 -5.86
C ARG A 72 -2.90 -19.96 -4.82
N PRO A 73 -1.61 -20.06 -5.20
CA PRO A 73 -0.52 -19.63 -4.34
C PRO A 73 -0.65 -18.15 -3.98
N ARG A 74 -0.55 -17.82 -2.69
CA ARG A 74 -0.66 -16.44 -2.20
C ARG A 74 0.37 -15.51 -2.85
N THR A 75 1.59 -15.98 -3.07
CA THR A 75 2.67 -15.20 -3.71
C THR A 75 2.29 -14.76 -5.12
N ASP A 76 1.63 -15.61 -5.91
CA ASP A 76 1.24 -15.28 -7.28
C ASP A 76 0.17 -14.18 -7.29
N VAL A 77 -0.80 -14.27 -6.37
CA VAL A 77 -1.84 -13.25 -6.17
C VAL A 77 -1.23 -11.93 -5.72
N GLU A 78 -0.30 -11.97 -4.75
CA GLU A 78 0.42 -10.78 -4.27
C GLU A 78 1.16 -10.06 -5.39
N GLU A 79 1.88 -10.81 -6.24
CA GLU A 79 2.58 -10.22 -7.38
C GLU A 79 1.64 -9.62 -8.42
N GLU A 80 0.52 -10.28 -8.74
CA GLU A 80 -0.47 -9.77 -9.67
C GLU A 80 -1.13 -8.48 -9.17
N VAL A 81 -1.52 -8.45 -7.89
CA VAL A 81 -2.11 -7.28 -7.26
C VAL A 81 -1.09 -6.13 -7.22
N ALA A 82 0.17 -6.41 -6.86
CA ALA A 82 1.23 -5.41 -6.86
C ALA A 82 1.51 -4.85 -8.26
N ARG A 83 1.51 -5.70 -9.31
CA ARG A 83 1.66 -5.24 -10.70
C ARG A 83 0.47 -4.39 -11.14
N ALA A 84 -0.75 -4.81 -10.85
CA ALA A 84 -1.95 -4.06 -11.20
C ALA A 84 -2.01 -2.71 -10.47
N ALA A 85 -1.67 -2.65 -9.19
CA ALA A 85 -1.60 -1.39 -8.45
C ALA A 85 -0.54 -0.43 -9.04
N ARG A 86 0.64 -0.93 -9.44
CA ARG A 86 1.65 -0.12 -10.14
C ARG A 86 1.11 0.39 -11.48
N ALA A 87 0.48 -0.48 -12.27
CA ALA A 87 -0.13 -0.10 -13.54
C ALA A 87 -1.22 0.96 -13.37
N VAL A 88 -2.02 0.92 -12.30
CA VAL A 88 -3.02 1.97 -12.02
C VAL A 88 -2.34 3.31 -11.68
N ARG A 89 -1.23 3.31 -10.94
CA ARG A 89 -0.47 4.54 -10.65
C ARG A 89 0.23 5.12 -11.87
N GLU A 90 0.68 4.26 -12.78
CA GLU A 90 1.41 4.64 -13.99
C GLU A 90 0.46 4.98 -15.15
N GLY A 91 -0.69 4.30 -15.24
CA GLY A 91 -1.64 4.31 -16.35
C GLY A 91 -2.71 5.41 -16.32
N GLY A 92 -2.41 6.56 -15.71
CA GLY A 92 -3.18 7.79 -15.94
C GLY A 92 -2.96 8.41 -17.33
N ASP A 93 -2.01 7.89 -18.10
CA ASP A 93 -1.69 8.29 -19.48
C ASP A 93 -1.31 7.03 -20.28
N GLY A 94 -2.18 6.58 -21.18
CA GLY A 94 -1.99 5.33 -21.92
C GLY A 94 -3.25 4.84 -22.62
N GLY A 95 -3.99 5.77 -23.25
CA GLY A 95 -5.02 5.40 -24.21
C GLY A 95 -4.40 4.65 -25.40
N PRO A 96 -5.12 3.73 -26.05
CA PRO A 96 -4.59 2.98 -27.17
C PRO A 96 -4.31 3.92 -28.35
N GLU A 97 -3.05 4.07 -28.72
CA GLU A 97 -2.65 4.62 -30.02
C GLU A 97 -2.88 3.52 -31.06
N GLU A 98 -4.05 3.54 -31.69
CA GLU A 98 -4.25 2.88 -32.98
C GLU A 98 -3.64 3.78 -34.07
N ALA A 99 -2.58 3.31 -34.73
CA ALA A 99 -2.02 3.88 -35.94
C ALA A 99 -1.77 2.77 -36.98
#